data_AF-A0A923VGE9-F1
#
_entry.id   AF-A0A923VGE9-F1
#
_cell.length_a   1.000
_cell.length_b   1.000
_cell.length_c   1.000
_cell.angle_alpha   90.00
_cell.angle_beta   90.00
_cell.angle_gamma   90.00
#
_symmetry.space_group_name_H-M   'P 1'
#
loop_
_entity.id
_entity.type
_entity.pdbx_description
1 polymer ?
#
loop_
_entity_poly.entity_id
_entity_poly.type
_entity_poly.pdbx_seq_one_letter_code
_entity_poly.pdbx_strand_id
1 'polypeptide(L)'
;MKPNFLQKAILKYDRLLLLLCWLISAAFYLKVFGIVTIQEAIKYIREANRFIDGNNFSQPRYWFYCTTIFIIALALKLKLGLIGAFVLQSLLNIFAFSFFYTELKKIFINPLTAFFAIAYLLLFWPYQSWVVFLFTESAFFSAILILLAAMMRYKPDSLKNILIISFALLLVIISRPLGILFIPAVYVYFFYSANKNWKIILGGVSILLFIAAFYIINIIFSTIPDWHITQAFEQESIIC
;
A
#
# COMPACT_ATOMS: atom_id res chain seq x y z
N MET A 1 -11.67 -30.97 -15.74
CA MET A 1 -13.13 -30.88 -15.51
C MET A 1 -13.72 -29.80 -16.40
N LYS A 2 -14.81 -30.08 -17.14
CA LYS A 2 -15.52 -29.04 -17.90
C LYS A 2 -16.25 -28.10 -16.93
N PRO A 3 -16.16 -26.77 -17.08
CA PRO A 3 -16.82 -25.85 -16.17
C PRO A 3 -18.34 -25.97 -16.28
N ASN A 4 -19.02 -26.04 -15.13
CA ASN A 4 -20.49 -26.08 -15.08
C ASN A 4 -21.08 -24.72 -15.52
N PHE A 5 -22.40 -24.67 -15.73
CA PHE A 5 -23.09 -23.46 -16.21
C PHE A 5 -22.83 -22.23 -15.32
N LEU A 6 -22.90 -22.41 -14.00
CA LEU A 6 -22.66 -21.35 -13.02
C LEU A 6 -21.25 -20.78 -13.13
N GLN A 7 -20.24 -21.63 -13.28
CA GLN A 7 -18.85 -21.22 -13.46
C GLN A 7 -18.67 -20.39 -14.72
N LYS A 8 -19.29 -20.78 -15.85
CA LYS A 8 -19.24 -20.01 -17.09
C LYS A 8 -19.89 -18.63 -16.94
N ALA A 9 -21.01 -18.55 -16.22
CA ALA A 9 -21.69 -17.28 -15.97
C ALA A 9 -20.83 -16.34 -15.11
N ILE A 10 -20.26 -16.83 -14.01
CA ILE A 10 -19.36 -16.04 -13.14
C ILE A 10 -18.19 -15.51 -13.94
N LEU A 11 -17.55 -16.33 -14.77
CA LEU A 11 -16.38 -15.90 -15.55
C LEU A 11 -16.73 -14.89 -16.66
N LYS A 12 -17.94 -14.94 -17.20
CA LYS A 12 -18.41 -13.98 -18.21
C LYS A 12 -18.69 -12.60 -17.62
N TYR A 13 -19.19 -12.55 -16.38
CA TYR A 13 -19.63 -11.32 -15.72
C TYR A 13 -18.79 -10.96 -14.49
N ASP A 14 -17.59 -11.52 -14.38
CA ASP A 14 -16.74 -11.46 -13.18
C ASP A 14 -16.47 -10.03 -12.68
N ARG A 15 -16.13 -9.12 -13.60
CA ARG A 15 -15.87 -7.71 -13.29
C ARG A 15 -17.12 -6.98 -12.79
N LEU A 16 -18.28 -7.28 -13.39
CA LEU A 16 -19.55 -6.70 -12.97
C LEU A 16 -19.94 -7.22 -11.58
N LEU A 17 -19.78 -8.53 -11.36
CA LEU A 17 -20.02 -9.15 -10.05
C LEU A 17 -19.09 -8.57 -8.98
N LEU A 18 -17.81 -8.36 -9.29
CA LEU A 18 -16.86 -7.71 -8.39
C LEU A 18 -17.27 -6.28 -8.06
N LEU A 19 -17.67 -5.50 -9.07
CA LEU A 19 -18.18 -4.14 -8.87
C LEU A 19 -19.44 -4.12 -7.99
N LEU A 20 -20.37 -5.06 -8.22
CA LEU A 20 -21.59 -5.18 -7.41
C LEU A 20 -21.26 -5.57 -5.96
N CYS A 21 -20.36 -6.54 -5.75
CA CYS A 21 -19.88 -6.90 -4.41
C CYS A 21 -19.25 -5.70 -3.70
N TRP A 22 -18.42 -4.94 -4.42
CA TRP A 22 -17.81 -3.74 -3.87
C TRP A 22 -18.85 -2.66 -3.56
N LEU A 23 -19.82 -2.40 -4.44
CA LEU A 23 -20.89 -1.43 -4.22
C LEU A 23 -21.76 -1.81 -3.01
N ILE A 24 -22.14 -3.08 -2.89
CA ILE A 24 -22.91 -3.60 -1.75
C ILE A 24 -22.11 -3.41 -0.47
N SER A 25 -20.82 -3.75 -0.49
CA SER A 25 -19.91 -3.55 0.65
C SER A 25 -19.84 -2.06 1.02
N ALA A 26 -19.44 -1.19 0.10
CA ALA A 26 -19.33 0.25 0.33
C ALA A 26 -20.65 0.87 0.84
N ALA A 27 -21.79 0.50 0.25
CA ALA A 27 -23.10 0.98 0.69
C ALA A 27 -23.46 0.49 2.10
N PHE A 28 -23.15 -0.77 2.42
CA PHE A 28 -23.34 -1.33 3.75
C PHE A 28 -22.51 -0.58 4.80
N TYR A 29 -21.20 -0.39 4.58
CA TYR A 29 -20.34 0.34 5.53
C TYR A 29 -20.74 1.80 5.66
N LEU A 30 -21.09 2.45 4.56
CA LEU A 30 -21.56 3.84 4.59
C LEU A 30 -22.87 3.97 5.36
N LYS A 31 -23.79 2.99 5.25
CA LYS A 31 -25.04 2.97 6.01
C LYS A 31 -24.82 2.74 7.51
N VAL A 32 -23.89 1.85 7.88
CA VAL A 32 -23.63 1.49 9.28
C VAL A 32 -22.87 2.59 10.01
N PHE A 33 -21.88 3.21 9.37
CA PHE A 33 -20.97 4.16 10.02
C PHE A 33 -21.20 5.61 9.66
N GLY A 34 -21.76 5.89 8.49
CA GLY A 34 -21.61 7.20 7.86
C GLY A 34 -20.14 7.53 7.59
N ILE A 35 -19.84 8.69 6.99
CA ILE A 35 -18.45 9.12 6.82
C ILE A 35 -17.91 9.56 8.17
N VAL A 36 -16.95 8.80 8.71
CA VAL A 36 -16.39 9.05 10.04
C VAL A 36 -15.21 10.01 9.89
N THR A 37 -15.35 11.21 10.46
CA THR A 37 -14.36 12.29 10.33
C THR A 37 -13.64 12.58 11.65
N ILE A 38 -13.88 11.75 12.65
CA ILE A 38 -13.30 11.85 14.00
C ILE A 38 -12.06 10.96 14.13
N GLN A 39 -11.44 10.96 15.32
CA GLN A 39 -10.26 10.15 15.64
C GLN A 39 -9.04 10.51 14.78
N GLU A 40 -8.44 9.53 14.09
CA GLU A 40 -7.21 9.72 13.33
C GLU A 40 -7.43 10.58 12.07
N ALA A 41 -8.62 10.54 11.49
CA ALA A 41 -9.00 11.32 10.31
C ALA A 41 -8.84 12.82 10.51
N ILE A 42 -9.08 13.35 11.73
CA ILE A 42 -8.92 14.78 12.06
C ILE A 42 -7.51 15.27 11.73
N LYS A 43 -6.49 14.43 11.98
CA LYS A 43 -5.09 14.78 11.71
C LYS A 43 -4.88 14.99 10.21
N TYR A 44 -5.38 14.08 9.39
CA TYR A 44 -5.22 14.15 7.94
C TYR A 44 -6.04 15.28 7.31
N ILE A 45 -7.25 15.53 7.82
CA ILE A 45 -8.07 16.68 7.40
C ILE A 45 -7.37 18.00 7.73
N ARG A 46 -6.75 18.11 8.92
CA ARG A 46 -5.98 19.30 9.30
C ARG A 46 -4.79 19.53 8.37
N GLU A 47 -3.99 18.48 8.11
CA GLU A 47 -2.84 18.60 7.20
C GLU A 47 -3.27 18.89 5.75
N ALA A 48 -4.43 18.39 5.31
CA ALA A 48 -4.99 18.71 4.00
C ALA A 48 -5.33 20.20 3.88
N ASN A 49 -5.97 20.80 4.89
CA ASN A 49 -6.25 22.24 4.90
C ASN A 49 -4.95 23.05 4.93
N ARG A 50 -3.98 22.68 5.78
CA ARG A 50 -2.66 23.34 5.80
C ARG A 50 -2.00 23.35 4.42
N PHE A 51 -2.02 22.21 3.72
CA PHE A 51 -1.48 22.09 2.38
C PHE A 51 -2.22 22.96 1.36
N ILE A 52 -3.55 23.03 1.43
CA ILE A 52 -4.36 23.93 0.58
C ILE A 52 -4.02 25.40 0.83
N ASP A 53 -3.79 25.78 2.10
CA ASP A 53 -3.43 27.13 2.52
C ASP A 53 -1.98 27.53 2.14
N GLY A 54 -1.24 26.64 1.45
CA GLY A 54 0.15 26.88 1.05
C GLY A 54 1.17 26.68 2.17
N ASN A 55 0.75 26.14 3.32
CA ASN A 55 1.64 25.84 4.44
C ASN A 55 2.31 24.47 4.28
N ASN A 56 3.51 24.34 4.85
CA ASN A 56 4.14 23.03 5.03
C ASN A 56 3.35 22.16 6.01
N PHE A 57 3.47 20.84 5.86
CA PHE A 57 2.97 19.89 6.86
C PHE A 57 3.51 20.24 8.24
N SER A 58 2.68 20.06 9.27
CA SER A 58 3.05 20.44 10.64
C SER A 58 4.23 19.64 11.18
N GLN A 59 4.48 18.44 10.63
CA GLN A 59 5.59 17.57 11.00
C GLN A 59 6.08 16.78 9.79
N PRO A 60 7.39 16.46 9.68
CA PRO A 60 7.95 15.71 8.55
C PRO A 60 7.31 14.34 8.33
N ARG A 61 6.83 13.67 9.39
CA ARG A 61 6.19 12.35 9.28
C ARG A 61 4.96 12.32 8.38
N TYR A 62 4.28 13.46 8.16
CA TYR A 62 3.09 13.53 7.31
C TYR A 62 3.37 13.32 5.83
N TRP A 63 4.63 13.39 5.40
CA TRP A 63 5.04 12.92 4.07
C TRP A 63 4.77 11.43 3.86
N PHE A 64 4.84 10.62 4.92
CA PHE A 64 4.50 9.19 4.87
C PHE A 64 3.00 8.91 5.01
N TYR A 65 2.15 9.94 5.00
CA TYR A 65 0.69 9.81 5.00
C TYR A 65 0.06 10.64 3.87
N CYS A 66 0.88 11.11 2.93
CA CYS A 66 0.48 12.17 2.01
C CYS A 66 -0.55 11.68 0.98
N THR A 67 -0.62 10.39 0.67
CA THR A 67 -1.67 9.85 -0.21
C THR A 67 -3.07 10.20 0.29
N THR A 68 -3.34 9.98 1.57
CA THR A 68 -4.67 10.26 2.16
C THR A 68 -4.88 11.77 2.31
N ILE A 69 -3.85 12.50 2.74
CA ILE A 69 -3.88 13.96 2.85
C ILE A 69 -4.19 14.60 1.49
N PHE A 70 -3.57 14.14 0.40
CA PHE A 70 -3.79 14.66 -0.94
C PHE A 70 -5.15 14.28 -1.52
N ILE A 71 -5.68 13.09 -1.20
CA ILE A 71 -7.06 12.73 -1.56
C ILE A 71 -8.05 13.70 -0.90
N ILE A 72 -7.89 13.96 0.41
CA ILE A 72 -8.74 14.91 1.14
C ILE A 72 -8.55 16.32 0.59
N ALA A 73 -7.31 16.76 0.38
CA ALA A 73 -7.00 18.09 -0.13
C ALA A 73 -7.61 18.31 -1.53
N LEU A 74 -7.51 17.32 -2.41
CA LEU A 74 -8.11 17.37 -3.74
C LEU A 74 -9.64 17.50 -3.66
N ALA A 75 -10.29 16.70 -2.81
CA ALA A 75 -11.74 16.78 -2.64
C ALA A 75 -12.21 18.14 -2.10
N LEU A 76 -11.50 18.69 -1.11
CA LEU A 76 -11.79 20.00 -0.54
C LEU A 76 -11.56 21.13 -1.57
N LYS A 77 -10.46 21.06 -2.33
CA LYS A 77 -10.15 22.03 -3.39
C LYS A 77 -11.19 22.02 -4.52
N LEU A 78 -11.77 20.86 -4.80
CA LEU A 78 -12.88 20.69 -5.76
C LEU A 78 -14.27 21.04 -5.17
N LYS A 79 -14.34 21.50 -3.91
CA LYS A 79 -15.59 21.82 -3.19
C LYS A 79 -16.55 20.63 -3.05
N LEU A 80 -16.03 19.40 -3.09
CA LEU A 80 -16.82 18.17 -2.90
C LEU A 80 -16.97 17.78 -1.41
N GLY A 81 -16.27 18.50 -0.52
CA GLY A 81 -16.24 18.20 0.90
C GLY A 81 -15.61 16.83 1.21
N LEU A 82 -15.91 16.31 2.40
CA LEU A 82 -15.40 15.00 2.84
C LEU A 82 -16.12 13.83 2.16
N ILE A 83 -17.31 14.05 1.60
CA ILE A 83 -17.98 13.11 0.69
C ILE A 83 -17.12 12.88 -0.55
N GLY A 84 -16.58 13.95 -1.14
CA GLY A 84 -15.62 13.83 -2.25
C GLY A 84 -14.39 13.02 -1.87
N ALA A 85 -13.85 13.19 -0.66
CA ALA A 85 -12.68 12.45 -0.19
C ALA A 85 -13.00 10.95 -0.08
N PHE A 86 -14.16 10.61 0.48
CA PHE A 86 -14.66 9.22 0.52
C PHE A 86 -14.79 8.64 -0.89
N VAL A 87 -15.38 9.38 -1.84
CA VAL A 87 -15.55 8.92 -3.24
C VAL A 87 -14.19 8.69 -3.89
N LEU A 88 -13.24 9.62 -3.78
CA LEU A 88 -11.90 9.47 -4.35
C LEU A 88 -11.14 8.28 -3.73
N GLN A 89 -11.22 8.11 -2.41
CA GLN A 89 -10.62 6.98 -1.70
C GLN A 89 -11.28 5.65 -2.11
N SER A 90 -12.60 5.65 -2.29
CA SER A 90 -13.38 4.53 -2.80
C SER A 90 -13.00 4.16 -4.23
N LEU A 91 -12.77 5.14 -5.10
CA LEU A 91 -12.30 4.93 -6.48
C LEU A 91 -10.90 4.30 -6.52
N LEU A 92 -9.98 4.77 -5.67
CA LEU A 92 -8.66 4.16 -5.51
C LEU A 92 -8.79 2.69 -5.05
N ASN A 93 -9.70 2.42 -4.11
CA ASN A 93 -9.94 1.08 -3.58
C ASN A 93 -10.45 0.10 -4.67
N ILE A 94 -11.52 0.45 -5.40
CA ILE A 94 -12.04 -0.42 -6.46
C ILE A 94 -11.06 -0.56 -7.62
N PHE A 95 -10.29 0.48 -7.93
CA PHE A 95 -9.21 0.40 -8.91
C PHE A 95 -8.15 -0.65 -8.49
N ALA A 96 -7.70 -0.58 -7.24
CA ALA A 96 -6.72 -1.51 -6.69
C ALA A 96 -7.22 -2.97 -6.74
N PHE A 97 -8.46 -3.21 -6.32
CA PHE A 97 -9.11 -4.52 -6.42
C PHE A 97 -9.23 -5.03 -7.85
N SER A 98 -9.68 -4.17 -8.77
CA SER A 98 -9.87 -4.55 -10.17
C SER A 98 -8.55 -4.86 -10.87
N PHE A 99 -7.51 -4.08 -10.57
CA PHE A 99 -6.17 -4.29 -11.10
C PHE A 99 -5.55 -5.56 -10.54
N PHE A 100 -5.61 -5.77 -9.23
CA PHE A 100 -5.12 -6.99 -8.58
C PHE A 100 -5.87 -8.23 -9.05
N TYR A 101 -7.20 -8.18 -9.17
CA TYR A 101 -8.02 -9.28 -9.69
C TYR A 101 -7.61 -9.71 -11.10
N THR A 102 -7.37 -8.73 -11.98
CA THR A 102 -6.99 -8.97 -13.38
C THR A 102 -5.67 -9.75 -13.48
N GLU A 103 -4.72 -9.46 -12.60
CA GLU A 103 -3.42 -10.12 -12.59
C GLU A 103 -3.49 -11.46 -11.85
N LEU A 104 -4.26 -11.55 -10.76
CA LEU A 104 -4.46 -12.78 -10.00
C LEU A 104 -5.11 -13.91 -10.82
N LYS A 105 -6.03 -13.54 -11.74
CA LYS A 105 -6.63 -14.46 -12.71
C LYS A 105 -5.62 -15.16 -13.63
N LYS A 106 -4.45 -14.56 -13.86
CA LYS A 106 -3.42 -15.13 -14.74
C LYS A 106 -2.55 -16.16 -14.02
N ILE A 107 -2.54 -16.13 -12.68
CA ILE A 107 -1.71 -16.99 -11.84
C ILE A 107 -2.48 -18.26 -11.45
N PHE A 108 -3.74 -18.12 -11.06
CA PHE A 108 -4.53 -19.28 -10.66
C PHE A 108 -4.97 -20.11 -11.87
N ILE A 109 -4.79 -21.43 -11.77
CA ILE A 109 -5.31 -22.40 -12.74
C ILE A 109 -6.83 -22.29 -12.86
N ASN A 110 -7.52 -22.10 -11.72
CA ASN A 110 -8.96 -21.85 -11.69
C ASN A 110 -9.24 -20.35 -11.47
N PRO A 111 -9.79 -19.64 -12.47
CA PRO A 111 -10.09 -18.21 -12.35
C PRO A 111 -11.16 -17.88 -11.30
N LEU A 112 -11.95 -18.85 -10.85
CA LEU A 112 -12.88 -18.68 -9.72
C LEU A 112 -12.13 -18.52 -8.40
N THR A 113 -10.96 -19.13 -8.25
CA THR A 113 -10.12 -18.95 -7.06
C THR A 113 -9.71 -17.48 -6.91
N ALA A 114 -9.35 -16.82 -8.02
CA ALA A 114 -9.08 -15.38 -8.01
C ALA A 114 -10.32 -14.58 -7.61
N PHE A 115 -11.51 -14.96 -8.12
CA PHE A 115 -12.75 -14.25 -7.79
C PHE A 115 -13.09 -14.37 -6.30
N PHE A 116 -13.07 -15.59 -5.75
CA PHE A 116 -13.36 -15.81 -4.34
C PHE A 116 -12.32 -15.19 -3.40
N ALA A 117 -11.04 -15.16 -3.79
CA ALA A 117 -10.02 -14.45 -3.02
C ALA A 117 -10.30 -12.94 -2.93
N ILE A 118 -10.70 -12.32 -4.04
CA ILE A 118 -11.06 -10.90 -4.06
C ILE A 118 -12.38 -10.64 -3.34
N ALA A 119 -13.39 -11.49 -3.54
CA ALA A 119 -14.66 -11.37 -2.84
C ALA A 119 -14.47 -11.47 -1.32
N TYR A 120 -13.61 -12.38 -0.85
CA TYR A 120 -13.25 -12.49 0.56
C TYR A 120 -12.60 -11.20 1.09
N LEU A 121 -11.63 -10.63 0.36
CA LEU A 121 -11.01 -9.35 0.75
C LEU A 121 -12.00 -8.16 0.71
N LEU A 122 -12.97 -8.17 -0.20
CA LEU A 122 -14.04 -7.17 -0.27
C LEU A 122 -15.04 -7.26 0.88
N LEU A 123 -15.19 -8.45 1.47
CA LEU A 123 -16.03 -8.69 2.64
C LEU A 123 -15.26 -8.57 3.95
N PHE A 124 -13.93 -8.42 3.89
CA PHE A 124 -13.10 -8.29 5.07
C PHE A 124 -13.32 -6.95 5.77
N TRP A 125 -13.94 -7.04 6.93
CA TRP A 125 -14.47 -5.90 7.67
C TRP A 125 -13.50 -4.76 7.96
N PRO A 126 -12.30 -5.03 8.52
CA PRO A 126 -11.36 -3.96 8.82
C PRO A 126 -11.02 -3.15 7.58
N TYR A 127 -10.84 -3.81 6.42
CA TYR A 127 -10.40 -3.11 5.22
C TYR A 127 -11.45 -2.14 4.67
N GLN A 128 -12.71 -2.56 4.62
CA GLN A 128 -13.78 -1.75 4.06
C GLN A 128 -14.20 -0.61 5.00
N SER A 129 -14.16 -0.83 6.32
CA SER A 129 -14.44 0.24 7.28
C SER A 129 -13.43 1.39 7.17
N TRP A 130 -12.13 1.11 6.95
CA TRP A 130 -11.12 2.16 6.77
C TRP A 130 -11.39 3.09 5.57
N VAL A 131 -12.09 2.62 4.54
CA VAL A 131 -12.48 3.46 3.40
C VAL A 131 -13.40 4.58 3.87
N VAL A 132 -14.37 4.24 4.72
CA VAL A 132 -15.40 5.14 5.23
C VAL A 132 -14.88 6.05 6.35
N PHE A 133 -13.86 5.60 7.09
CA PHE A 133 -13.23 6.36 8.17
C PHE A 133 -12.17 7.35 7.69
N LEU A 134 -11.90 7.44 6.38
CA LEU A 134 -10.82 8.28 5.81
C LEU A 134 -9.46 8.01 6.45
N PHE A 135 -9.21 6.75 6.81
CA PHE A 135 -7.98 6.29 7.43
C PHE A 135 -6.90 5.98 6.40
N THR A 136 -5.64 6.18 6.78
CA THR A 136 -4.49 5.96 5.87
C THR A 136 -4.31 4.49 5.50
N GLU A 137 -4.80 3.59 6.34
CA GLU A 137 -4.91 2.15 6.12
C GLU A 137 -5.58 1.85 4.77
N SER A 138 -6.67 2.52 4.43
CA SER A 138 -7.39 2.27 3.17
C SER A 138 -6.51 2.54 1.95
N ALA A 139 -5.84 3.70 1.92
CA ALA A 139 -4.92 4.06 0.85
C ALA A 139 -3.70 3.12 0.81
N PHE A 140 -3.16 2.76 1.99
CA PHE A 140 -2.03 1.86 2.13
C PHE A 140 -2.30 0.47 1.58
N PHE A 141 -3.39 -0.17 1.98
CA PHE A 141 -3.77 -1.49 1.47
C PHE A 141 -4.09 -1.44 -0.02
N SER A 142 -4.73 -0.36 -0.50
CA SER A 142 -4.97 -0.18 -1.94
C SER A 142 -3.65 -0.06 -2.71
N ALA A 143 -2.66 0.67 -2.18
CA ALA A 143 -1.32 0.75 -2.76
C ALA A 143 -0.58 -0.59 -2.73
N ILE A 144 -0.73 -1.40 -1.67
CA ILE A 144 -0.16 -2.77 -1.60
C ILE A 144 -0.75 -3.63 -2.72
N LEU A 145 -2.07 -3.63 -2.90
CA LEU A 145 -2.72 -4.39 -3.97
C LEU A 145 -2.23 -3.95 -5.35
N ILE A 146 -2.04 -2.63 -5.57
CA ILE A 146 -1.45 -2.08 -6.80
C ILE A 146 -0.01 -2.55 -6.99
N LEU A 147 0.82 -2.52 -5.93
CA LEU A 147 2.21 -2.99 -5.97
C LEU A 147 2.29 -4.47 -6.33
N LEU A 148 1.51 -5.32 -5.66
CA LEU A 148 1.45 -6.76 -5.95
C LEU A 148 0.99 -6.99 -7.40
N ALA A 149 -0.06 -6.30 -7.85
CA ALA A 149 -0.51 -6.36 -9.23
C ALA A 149 0.57 -5.94 -10.23
N ALA A 150 1.29 -4.86 -9.95
CA ALA A 150 2.39 -4.40 -10.79
C ALA A 150 3.53 -5.42 -10.87
N MET A 151 3.91 -6.05 -9.75
CA MET A 151 4.95 -7.10 -9.71
C MET A 151 4.52 -8.37 -10.45
N MET A 152 3.22 -8.72 -10.45
CA MET A 152 2.71 -9.85 -11.22
C MET A 152 2.66 -9.55 -12.73
N ARG A 153 2.32 -8.30 -13.09
CA ARG A 153 2.13 -7.88 -14.49
C ARG A 153 3.43 -7.60 -15.21
N TYR A 154 4.36 -6.91 -14.54
CA TYR A 154 5.56 -6.37 -15.15
C TYR A 154 6.77 -7.11 -14.60
N LYS A 155 7.57 -7.69 -15.50
CA LYS A 155 8.88 -8.23 -15.12
C LYS A 155 9.90 -7.08 -15.11
N PRO A 156 10.89 -7.08 -14.20
CA PRO A 156 11.93 -6.05 -14.13
C PRO A 156 13.01 -6.28 -15.20
N ASP A 157 12.60 -6.35 -16.46
CA ASP A 157 13.46 -6.56 -17.64
C ASP A 157 13.83 -5.25 -18.36
N SER A 158 13.11 -4.17 -18.07
CA SER A 158 13.27 -2.86 -18.68
C SER A 158 13.18 -1.75 -17.62
N LEU A 159 13.86 -0.62 -17.88
CA LEU A 159 13.82 0.54 -17.00
C LEU A 159 12.38 1.01 -16.76
N LYS A 160 11.54 0.99 -17.81
CA LYS A 160 10.11 1.34 -17.69
C LYS A 160 9.40 0.47 -16.65
N ASN A 161 9.56 -0.85 -16.71
CA ASN A 161 8.91 -1.77 -15.78
C ASN A 161 9.45 -1.61 -14.35
N ILE A 162 10.76 -1.43 -14.21
CA ILE A 162 11.39 -1.13 -12.91
C ILE A 162 10.81 0.18 -12.34
N LEU A 163 10.71 1.25 -13.13
CA LEU A 163 10.13 2.52 -12.70
C LEU A 163 8.65 2.39 -12.31
N ILE A 164 7.86 1.61 -13.04
CA ILE A 164 6.45 1.36 -12.69
C ILE A 164 6.33 0.67 -11.33
N ILE A 165 7.13 -0.38 -11.08
CA ILE A 165 7.10 -1.11 -9.81
C ILE A 165 7.64 -0.25 -8.67
N SER A 166 8.74 0.48 -8.91
CA SER A 166 9.32 1.42 -7.94
C SER A 166 8.36 2.55 -7.61
N PHE A 167 7.59 3.05 -8.58
CA PHE A 167 6.54 4.04 -8.35
C PHE A 167 5.40 3.46 -7.50
N ALA A 168 4.96 2.23 -7.78
CA ALA A 168 3.97 1.55 -6.94
C ALA A 168 4.48 1.33 -5.50
N LEU A 169 5.77 0.99 -5.32
CA LEU A 169 6.41 0.90 -4.01
C LEU A 169 6.46 2.26 -3.31
N LEU A 170 6.79 3.33 -4.05
CA LEU A 170 6.77 4.69 -3.51
C LEU A 170 5.37 5.04 -3.00
N LEU A 171 4.30 4.72 -3.76
CA LEU A 171 2.92 4.91 -3.31
C LEU A 171 2.63 4.19 -1.98
N VAL A 172 3.15 2.97 -1.79
CA VAL A 172 3.01 2.22 -0.52
C VAL A 172 3.72 2.96 0.62
N ILE A 173 4.97 3.42 0.41
CA ILE A 173 5.78 4.14 1.41
C ILE A 173 5.15 5.47 1.81
N ILE A 174 4.68 6.26 0.83
CA ILE A 174 4.08 7.58 1.12
C ILE A 174 2.65 7.49 1.65
N SER A 175 2.03 6.30 1.58
CA SER A 175 0.72 6.06 2.18
C SER A 175 0.83 5.78 3.68
N ARG A 176 1.87 5.03 4.13
CA ARG A 176 2.22 4.83 5.55
C ARG A 176 3.72 4.53 5.75
N PRO A 177 4.32 4.89 6.91
CA PRO A 177 5.72 4.59 7.23
C PRO A 177 6.07 3.09 7.14
N LEU A 178 5.14 2.21 7.52
CA LEU A 178 5.32 0.76 7.44
C LEU A 178 5.54 0.25 6.01
N GLY A 179 5.22 1.05 4.99
CA GLY A 179 5.52 0.74 3.60
C GLY A 179 7.00 0.56 3.32
N ILE A 180 7.89 1.12 4.14
CA ILE A 180 9.35 0.91 4.02
C ILE A 180 9.73 -0.57 4.15
N LEU A 181 8.93 -1.37 4.86
CA LEU A 181 9.16 -2.81 5.03
C LEU A 181 8.97 -3.59 3.73
N PHE A 182 8.36 -3.00 2.69
CA PHE A 182 8.25 -3.61 1.37
C PHE A 182 9.49 -3.41 0.50
N ILE A 183 10.42 -2.52 0.87
CA ILE A 183 11.66 -2.29 0.10
C ILE A 183 12.47 -3.59 -0.05
N PRO A 184 12.78 -4.35 1.02
CA PRO A 184 13.53 -5.60 0.88
C PRO A 184 12.80 -6.64 0.03
N ALA A 185 11.47 -6.76 0.17
CA ALA A 185 10.68 -7.72 -0.60
C ALA A 185 10.67 -7.39 -2.10
N VAL A 186 10.49 -6.12 -2.47
CA VAL A 186 10.56 -5.66 -3.87
C VAL A 186 11.98 -5.80 -4.42
N TYR A 187 12.99 -5.50 -3.60
CA TYR A 187 14.39 -5.66 -3.99
C TYR A 187 14.74 -7.12 -4.29
N VAL A 188 14.33 -8.05 -3.42
CA VAL A 188 14.46 -9.50 -3.64
C VAL A 188 13.76 -9.90 -4.92
N TYR A 189 12.52 -9.43 -5.14
CA TYR A 189 11.79 -9.70 -6.38
C TYR A 189 12.54 -9.20 -7.63
N PHE A 190 13.09 -7.99 -7.60
CA PHE A 190 13.93 -7.46 -8.67
C PHE A 190 15.13 -8.37 -8.92
N PHE A 191 15.86 -8.75 -7.88
CA PHE A 191 17.04 -9.59 -8.02
C PHE A 191 16.73 -10.97 -8.61
N TYR A 192 15.64 -11.62 -8.18
CA TYR A 192 15.26 -12.94 -8.70
C TYR A 192 14.71 -12.88 -10.12
N SER A 193 13.84 -11.91 -10.40
CA SER A 193 13.03 -11.87 -11.63
C SER A 193 13.66 -11.07 -12.77
N ALA A 194 14.70 -10.27 -12.51
CA ALA A 194 15.33 -9.45 -13.53
C ALA A 194 16.19 -10.28 -14.50
N ASN A 195 16.50 -9.71 -15.66
CA ASN A 195 17.43 -10.32 -16.61
C ASN A 195 18.89 -10.22 -16.11
N LYS A 196 19.82 -10.93 -16.77
CA LYS A 196 21.24 -10.99 -16.36
C LYS A 196 21.88 -9.61 -16.20
N ASN A 197 21.57 -8.67 -17.10
CA ASN A 197 22.16 -7.32 -17.08
C ASN A 197 21.71 -6.52 -15.86
N TRP A 198 20.41 -6.53 -15.57
CA TRP A 198 19.85 -5.87 -14.39
C TRP A 198 20.28 -6.55 -13.09
N LYS A 199 20.47 -7.87 -13.06
CA LYS A 199 21.02 -8.56 -11.88
C LYS A 199 22.42 -8.07 -11.49
N ILE A 200 23.28 -7.77 -12.48
CA ILE A 200 24.62 -7.21 -12.23
C ILE A 200 24.49 -5.82 -11.60
N ILE A 201 23.65 -4.95 -12.17
CA ILE A 201 23.39 -3.60 -11.65
C ILE A 201 22.84 -3.67 -10.22
N LEU A 202 21.82 -4.50 -10.00
CA LEU A 202 21.22 -4.72 -8.69
C LEU A 202 22.23 -5.27 -7.70
N GLY A 203 23.09 -6.23 -8.11
CA GLY A 203 24.18 -6.75 -7.28
C GLY A 203 25.15 -5.66 -6.84
N GLY A 204 25.53 -4.74 -7.73
CA GLY A 204 26.32 -3.56 -7.39
C GLY A 204 25.62 -2.65 -6.36
N VAL A 205 24.31 -2.40 -6.56
CA VAL A 205 23.49 -1.64 -5.60
C VAL A 205 23.41 -2.35 -4.24
N SER A 206 23.31 -3.68 -4.20
CA SER A 206 23.34 -4.48 -2.97
C SER A 206 24.60 -4.23 -2.16
N ILE A 207 25.76 -4.24 -2.82
CA ILE A 207 27.05 -3.99 -2.17
C ILE A 207 27.08 -2.57 -1.58
N LEU A 208 26.62 -1.57 -2.34
CA LEU A 208 26.54 -0.18 -1.85
C LEU A 208 25.59 -0.06 -0.65
N LEU A 209 24.42 -0.69 -0.70
CA LEU A 209 23.47 -0.70 0.41
C LEU A 209 24.05 -1.41 1.64
N PHE A 210 24.78 -2.50 1.45
CA PHE A 210 25.45 -3.22 2.53
C PHE A 210 26.55 -2.35 3.18
N ILE A 211 27.38 -1.68 2.38
CA ILE A 211 28.40 -0.74 2.88
C ILE A 211 27.73 0.41 3.64
N ALA A 212 26.67 1.00 3.10
CA ALA A 212 25.94 2.07 3.76
C ALA A 212 25.31 1.60 5.09
N ALA A 213 24.68 0.42 5.10
CA ALA A 213 24.11 -0.17 6.30
C ALA A 213 25.20 -0.45 7.35
N PHE A 214 26.33 -1.04 6.94
CA PHE A 214 27.48 -1.26 7.80
C PHE A 214 28.00 0.05 8.41
N TYR A 215 28.11 1.11 7.61
CA TYR A 215 28.55 2.43 8.08
C TYR A 215 27.54 3.06 9.05
N ILE A 216 26.24 3.01 8.74
CA ILE A 216 25.17 3.51 9.63
C ILE A 216 25.18 2.75 10.95
N ILE A 217 25.27 1.42 10.91
CA ILE A 217 25.38 0.56 12.08
C ILE A 217 26.61 0.96 12.90
N ASN A 218 27.78 1.08 12.27
CA ASN A 218 29.01 1.47 12.95
C ASN A 218 28.90 2.87 13.59
N ILE A 219 28.32 3.85 12.90
CA ILE A 219 28.02 5.16 13.49
C ILE A 219 27.11 5.02 14.71
N ILE A 220 25.99 4.32 14.59
CA ILE A 220 25.03 4.12 15.69
C ILE A 220 25.73 3.52 16.91
N PHE A 221 26.54 2.47 16.71
CA PHE A 221 27.26 1.80 17.79
C PHE A 221 28.45 2.58 18.36
N SER A 222 29.03 3.51 17.60
CA SER A 222 30.19 4.31 18.04
C SER A 222 29.83 5.70 18.58
N THR A 223 28.67 6.25 18.20
CA THR A 223 28.27 7.62 18.55
C THR A 223 27.07 7.72 19.50
N ILE A 224 26.35 6.62 19.77
CA ILE A 224 25.28 6.60 20.77
C ILE A 224 25.83 5.99 22.08
N PRO A 225 26.24 6.82 23.06
CA PRO A 225 26.86 6.35 24.31
C PRO A 225 25.93 5.47 25.17
N ASP A 226 24.61 5.52 24.97
CA ASP A 226 23.63 4.72 25.73
C ASP A 226 23.32 3.35 25.09
N TRP A 227 23.93 3.02 23.95
CA TRP A 227 23.74 1.76 23.22
C TRP A 227 24.96 0.85 23.29
N HIS A 228 25.73 0.95 24.37
CA HIS A 228 26.59 -0.13 24.81
C HIS A 228 25.69 -1.31 25.19
N ILE A 229 25.33 -2.16 24.23
CA ILE A 229 24.69 -3.46 24.53
C ILE A 229 25.60 -4.25 25.49
N THR A 230 26.90 -3.95 25.51
CA THR A 230 27.88 -4.44 26.49
C THR A 230 27.79 -3.80 27.87
N GLN A 231 27.21 -2.59 28.06
CA GLN A 231 27.07 -1.98 29.39
C GLN A 231 26.21 -2.83 30.33
N ALA A 232 25.15 -3.48 29.82
CA ALA A 232 24.35 -4.39 30.63
C ALA A 232 25.16 -5.60 31.13
N PHE A 233 26.17 -6.03 30.36
CA PHE A 233 27.08 -7.11 30.74
C PHE A 233 28.28 -6.62 31.57
N GLU A 234 28.77 -5.41 31.34
CA GLU A 234 29.88 -4.78 32.06
C GLU A 234 29.45 -4.24 33.44
N GLN A 235 28.19 -3.85 33.61
CA GLN A 235 27.65 -3.30 34.87
C GLN A 235 26.97 -4.36 35.74
N GLU A 236 27.00 -5.66 35.35
CA GLU A 236 26.29 -6.77 36.03
C GLU A 236 24.83 -6.45 36.40
N SER A 237 24.19 -5.55 35.66
CA SER A 237 22.80 -5.17 35.94
C SER A 237 21.90 -6.20 35.29
N ILE A 238 21.27 -7.03 36.13
CA ILE A 238 20.21 -7.94 35.70
C ILE A 238 19.08 -7.08 35.13
N ILE A 239 18.88 -7.20 33.81
CA ILE A 239 17.72 -6.61 33.14
C ILE A 239 16.48 -7.35 33.67
N CYS A 240 15.72 -6.71 34.54
CA CYS A 240 14.36 -7.11 34.90
C CYS A 240 13.36 -6.61 33.85
#